data_AF-A0A975T3T6-F1
#
_entry.id   AF-A0A975T3T6-F1
#
_cell.length_a   1.000
_cell.length_b   1.000
_cell.length_c   1.000
_cell.angle_alpha   90.00
_cell.angle_beta   90.00
_cell.angle_gamma   90.00
#
_symmetry.space_group_name_H-M   'P 1'
#
loop_
_entity.id
_entity.type
_entity.pdbx_description
1 polymer ?
#
loop_
_entity_poly.entity_id
_entity_poly.type
_entity_poly.pdbx_seq_one_letter_code
_entity_poly.pdbx_strand_id
1 'polypeptide(L)'
;MFQNYRQWQEGGDDVTDNDWASQFKSTLQSTLHQWFDLAGGTARKLLRSLRDKAKQWWYFLDHPQVPPDNNLAERSLRLAVTKRKVSGGSRSLERFQDTANLLTVVQTCRRQGLSVITFFEQALQAQVHSSLFAPSLIPQP
;
A
#
# COMPACT_ATOMS: atom_id res chain seq x y z
N MET A 1 20.71 -6.77 -4.28
CA MET A 1 19.64 -5.78 -4.53
C MET A 1 19.40 -4.91 -3.32
N PHE A 2 18.86 -5.44 -2.20
CA PHE A 2 18.52 -4.59 -1.04
C PHE A 2 19.72 -4.03 -0.25
N GLN A 3 20.89 -4.68 -0.30
CA GLN A 3 22.14 -4.13 0.28
C GLN A 3 22.58 -2.86 -0.47
N ASN A 4 22.69 -2.92 -1.80
CA ASN A 4 23.02 -1.76 -2.64
C ASN A 4 21.96 -0.66 -2.51
N TYR A 5 20.67 -1.01 -2.40
CA TYR A 5 19.61 -0.04 -2.14
C TYR A 5 19.80 0.68 -0.79
N ARG A 6 20.16 -0.05 0.28
CA ARG A 6 20.39 0.57 1.59
C ARG A 6 21.58 1.53 1.55
N GLN A 7 22.66 1.14 0.87
CA GLN A 7 23.83 1.99 0.65
C GLN A 7 23.47 3.26 -0.16
N TRP A 8 22.68 3.11 -1.22
CA TRP A 8 22.14 4.23 -2.00
C TRP A 8 21.23 5.16 -1.18
N GLN A 9 20.44 4.60 -0.26
CA GLN A 9 19.54 5.40 0.59
C GLN A 9 20.31 6.17 1.69
N GLU A 10 21.41 5.61 2.19
CA GLU A 10 22.28 6.23 3.21
C GLU A 10 23.29 7.23 2.61
N GLY A 11 23.58 7.12 1.30
CA GLY A 11 24.64 7.84 0.59
C GLY A 11 24.38 9.31 0.23
N GLY A 12 23.12 9.78 0.32
CA GLY A 12 22.73 11.20 0.26
C GLY A 12 23.45 12.11 -0.76
N ASP A 13 22.75 12.44 -1.84
CA ASP A 13 22.98 13.61 -2.72
C ASP A 13 24.22 13.65 -3.63
N ASP A 14 24.93 12.55 -3.85
CA ASP A 14 26.01 12.55 -4.84
C ASP A 14 25.51 12.14 -6.24
N VAL A 15 25.83 12.96 -7.25
CA VAL A 15 25.43 12.79 -8.66
C VAL A 15 25.84 11.42 -9.24
N THR A 16 26.76 10.74 -8.57
CA THR A 16 27.24 9.37 -8.79
C THR A 16 26.22 8.28 -8.45
N ASP A 17 25.27 8.48 -7.53
CA ASP A 17 24.34 7.42 -7.09
C ASP A 17 23.10 7.25 -8.00
N ASN A 18 22.84 8.22 -8.88
CA ASN A 18 21.83 8.07 -9.93
C ASN A 18 22.28 7.10 -11.05
N ASP A 19 23.58 6.77 -11.09
CA ASP A 19 24.16 5.83 -12.04
C ASP A 19 23.69 4.40 -11.75
N TRP A 20 23.69 3.94 -10.49
CA TRP A 20 23.29 2.58 -10.17
C TRP A 20 21.82 2.30 -10.52
N ALA A 21 20.90 3.20 -10.15
CA ALA A 21 19.47 3.01 -10.44
C ALA A 21 19.22 2.98 -11.96
N SER A 22 19.92 3.82 -12.71
CA SER A 22 19.88 3.87 -14.17
C SER A 22 20.45 2.60 -14.81
N GLN A 23 21.61 2.14 -14.34
CA GLN A 23 22.24 0.89 -14.77
C GLN A 23 21.38 -0.34 -14.45
N PHE A 24 20.78 -0.37 -13.28
CA PHE A 24 19.84 -1.42 -12.89
C PHE A 24 18.63 -1.46 -13.83
N LYS A 25 18.01 -0.31 -14.12
CA LYS A 25 16.88 -0.20 -15.05
C LYS A 25 17.27 -0.63 -16.48
N SER A 26 18.43 -0.20 -16.95
CA SER A 26 18.99 -0.58 -18.26
C SER A 26 19.23 -2.09 -18.36
N THR A 27 19.87 -2.68 -17.35
CA THR A 27 20.14 -4.12 -17.27
C THR A 27 18.86 -4.95 -17.21
N LEU A 28 17.85 -4.46 -16.47
CA LEU A 28 16.55 -5.10 -16.41
C LEU A 28 15.85 -5.06 -17.77
N GLN A 29 15.89 -3.94 -18.48
CA GLN A 29 15.31 -3.82 -19.81
C GLN A 29 16.01 -4.72 -20.84
N SER A 30 17.34 -4.77 -20.84
CA SER A 30 18.09 -5.64 -21.77
C SER A 30 17.81 -7.12 -21.50
N THR A 31 17.80 -7.52 -20.23
CA THR A 31 17.45 -8.89 -19.81
C THR A 31 16.02 -9.23 -20.21
N LEU A 32 15.05 -8.34 -19.97
CA LEU A 32 13.66 -8.58 -20.37
C LEU A 32 13.54 -8.81 -21.88
N HIS A 33 14.21 -8.00 -22.71
CA HIS A 33 14.20 -8.17 -24.17
C HIS A 33 14.83 -9.50 -24.60
N GLN A 34 16.01 -9.83 -24.07
CA GLN A 34 16.71 -11.07 -24.42
C GLN A 34 15.87 -12.32 -24.14
N TRP A 35 15.18 -12.35 -23.00
CA TRP A 35 14.47 -13.54 -22.55
C TRP A 35 13.00 -13.58 -22.99
N PHE A 36 12.44 -12.48 -23.51
CA PHE A 36 11.01 -12.39 -23.86
C PHE A 36 10.59 -13.42 -24.91
N ASP A 37 11.39 -13.54 -25.97
CA ASP A 37 11.10 -14.41 -27.10
C ASP A 37 11.46 -15.87 -26.79
N LEU A 38 12.42 -16.10 -25.89
CA LEU A 38 12.86 -17.43 -25.46
C LEU A 38 11.92 -18.07 -24.43
N ALA A 39 11.23 -17.27 -23.62
CA ALA A 39 10.39 -17.79 -22.54
C ALA A 39 9.05 -18.34 -23.04
N GLY A 40 8.67 -19.55 -22.65
CA GLY A 40 7.34 -20.13 -22.90
C GLY A 40 6.37 -19.99 -21.72
N GLY A 41 5.07 -20.21 -21.96
CA GLY A 41 4.06 -20.42 -20.91
C GLY A 41 4.04 -19.38 -19.78
N THR A 42 4.14 -19.84 -18.53
CA THR A 42 4.11 -19.00 -17.32
C THR A 42 5.26 -18.00 -17.27
N ALA A 43 6.45 -18.37 -17.76
CA ALA A 43 7.60 -17.48 -17.80
C ALA A 43 7.33 -16.27 -18.71
N ARG A 44 6.72 -16.48 -19.89
CA ARG A 44 6.33 -15.38 -20.78
C ARG A 44 5.27 -14.46 -20.15
N LYS A 45 4.35 -15.02 -19.35
CA LYS A 45 3.35 -14.21 -18.60
C LYS A 45 4.03 -13.34 -17.55
N LEU A 46 5.00 -13.89 -16.82
CA LEU A 46 5.78 -13.14 -15.84
C LEU A 46 6.59 -12.02 -16.50
N LEU A 47 7.33 -12.30 -17.57
CA LEU A 47 8.11 -11.30 -18.29
C LEU A 47 7.22 -10.18 -18.88
N ARG A 48 6.04 -10.52 -19.39
CA ARG A 48 5.05 -9.53 -19.83
C ARG A 48 4.58 -8.65 -18.67
N SER A 49 4.23 -9.25 -17.54
CA SER A 49 3.84 -8.50 -16.33
C SER A 49 4.96 -7.57 -15.86
N LEU A 50 6.20 -8.08 -15.79
CA LEU A 50 7.38 -7.30 -15.43
C LEU A 50 7.57 -6.11 -16.37
N ARG A 51 7.52 -6.31 -17.68
CA ARG A 51 7.63 -5.24 -18.67
C ARG A 51 6.52 -4.19 -18.51
N ASP A 52 5.27 -4.65 -18.42
CA ASP A 52 4.10 -3.77 -18.40
C ASP A 52 3.95 -3.02 -17.06
N LYS A 53 4.52 -3.56 -15.97
CA LYS A 53 4.43 -3.01 -14.61
C LYS A 53 5.77 -2.52 -14.05
N ALA A 54 6.86 -2.53 -14.83
CA ALA A 54 8.21 -2.18 -14.37
C ALA A 54 8.27 -0.84 -13.65
N LYS A 55 7.58 0.18 -14.19
CA LYS A 55 7.51 1.52 -13.58
C LYS A 55 6.95 1.52 -12.16
N GLN A 56 6.02 0.61 -11.87
CA GLN A 56 5.36 0.51 -10.55
C GLN A 56 6.24 -0.27 -9.57
N TRP A 57 6.94 -1.30 -10.04
CA TRP A 57 7.79 -2.15 -9.21
C TRP A 57 9.04 -1.43 -8.73
N TRP A 58 9.55 -0.50 -9.53
CA TRP A 58 10.78 0.24 -9.27
C TRP A 58 10.55 1.72 -8.94
N TYR A 59 9.33 2.09 -8.57
CA TYR A 59 8.95 3.48 -8.27
C TYR A 59 9.81 4.12 -7.18
N PHE A 60 10.19 3.35 -6.16
CA PHE A 60 11.04 3.79 -5.05
C PHE A 60 12.45 4.22 -5.50
N LEU A 61 12.92 3.80 -6.67
CA LEU A 61 14.20 4.25 -7.22
C LEU A 61 14.16 5.69 -7.73
N ASP A 62 12.99 6.18 -8.12
CA ASP A 62 12.77 7.58 -8.53
C ASP A 62 12.30 8.47 -7.37
N HIS A 63 11.82 7.84 -6.30
CA HIS A 63 11.19 8.49 -5.16
C HIS A 63 11.72 7.89 -3.84
N PRO A 64 12.89 8.36 -3.35
CA PRO A 64 13.55 7.83 -2.16
C PRO A 64 12.69 7.85 -0.88
N GLN A 65 11.70 8.73 -0.83
CA GLN A 65 10.73 8.82 0.26
C GLN A 65 9.76 7.64 0.33
N VAL A 66 9.66 6.83 -0.74
CA VAL A 66 8.83 5.63 -0.78
C VAL A 66 9.68 4.42 -0.42
N PRO A 67 9.28 3.61 0.59
CA PRO A 67 10.00 2.39 0.92
C PRO A 67 10.03 1.39 -0.25
N PRO A 68 11.05 0.54 -0.34
CA PRO A 68 11.16 -0.48 -1.38
C PRO A 68 10.24 -1.69 -1.14
N ASP A 69 9.47 -1.67 -0.05
CA ASP A 69 8.59 -2.75 0.39
C ASP A 69 7.11 -2.34 0.40
N ASN A 70 6.24 -3.35 0.35
CA ASN A 70 4.79 -3.16 0.35
C ASN A 70 4.16 -3.31 1.75
N ASN A 71 4.97 -3.29 2.82
CA ASN A 71 4.50 -3.65 4.17
C ASN A 71 3.38 -2.74 4.66
N LEU A 72 3.41 -1.45 4.30
CA LEU A 72 2.37 -0.49 4.65
C LEU A 72 1.02 -0.84 3.99
N ALA A 73 1.02 -1.12 2.68
CA ALA A 73 -0.21 -1.44 1.98
C ALA A 73 -0.76 -2.80 2.44
N GLU A 74 0.10 -3.80 2.63
CA GLU A 74 -0.31 -5.11 3.14
C GLU A 74 -0.93 -5.03 4.52
N ARG A 75 -0.29 -4.32 5.47
CA ARG A 75 -0.86 -4.09 6.81
C ARG A 75 -2.21 -3.40 6.74
N SER A 76 -2.36 -2.44 5.82
CA SER A 76 -3.60 -1.70 5.61
C SER A 76 -4.71 -2.57 5.03
N LEU A 77 -4.41 -3.52 4.14
CA LEU A 77 -5.41 -4.40 3.55
C LEU A 77 -5.74 -5.61 4.43
N ARG A 78 -4.82 -6.04 5.30
CA ARG A 78 -4.91 -7.28 6.08
C ARG A 78 -6.20 -7.37 6.89
N LEU A 79 -6.61 -6.30 7.57
CA LEU A 79 -7.83 -6.32 8.37
C LEU A 79 -9.07 -6.62 7.51
N ALA A 80 -9.22 -5.92 6.38
CA ALA A 80 -10.36 -6.10 5.48
C ALA A 80 -10.36 -7.49 4.82
N VAL A 81 -9.20 -7.98 4.40
CA VAL A 81 -9.05 -9.31 3.79
C VAL A 81 -9.37 -10.41 4.81
N THR A 82 -8.83 -10.31 6.03
CA THR A 82 -9.13 -11.27 7.10
C THR A 82 -10.61 -11.25 7.47
N LYS A 83 -11.21 -10.06 7.63
CA LYS A 83 -12.66 -9.91 7.88
C LYS A 83 -13.49 -10.58 6.80
N ARG A 84 -13.18 -10.32 5.53
CA ARG A 84 -13.88 -10.95 4.40
C ARG A 84 -13.74 -12.47 4.41
N LYS A 85 -12.53 -12.98 4.68
CA LYS A 85 -12.25 -14.41 4.72
C LYS A 85 -13.02 -15.12 5.84
N VAL A 86 -13.02 -14.56 7.05
CA VAL A 86 -13.69 -15.15 8.22
C VAL A 86 -15.22 -15.06 8.12
N SER A 87 -15.76 -13.93 7.66
CA SER A 87 -17.21 -13.70 7.60
C SER A 87 -17.86 -14.13 6.27
N GLY A 88 -17.10 -14.61 5.28
CA GLY A 88 -17.61 -14.99 3.97
C GLY A 88 -17.98 -13.82 3.04
N GLY A 89 -17.74 -12.57 3.45
CA GLY A 89 -18.07 -11.36 2.68
C GLY A 89 -19.57 -11.00 2.71
N SER A 90 -19.94 -9.97 1.94
CA SER A 90 -21.32 -9.48 1.82
C SER A 90 -21.91 -9.87 0.45
N ARG A 91 -23.18 -10.27 0.41
CA ARG A 91 -23.91 -10.59 -0.84
C ARG A 91 -24.61 -9.38 -1.48
N SER A 92 -24.71 -8.26 -0.75
CA SER A 92 -25.21 -6.98 -1.27
C SER A 92 -24.11 -5.92 -1.23
N LEU A 93 -24.16 -5.00 -2.21
CA LEU A 93 -23.22 -3.88 -2.30
C LEU A 93 -23.36 -2.93 -1.10
N GLU A 94 -24.58 -2.69 -0.65
CA GLU A 94 -24.88 -1.86 0.53
C GLU A 94 -24.16 -2.38 1.78
N ARG A 95 -24.36 -3.66 2.14
CA ARG A 95 -23.67 -4.27 3.30
C ARG A 95 -22.16 -4.35 3.13
N PHE A 96 -21.67 -4.39 1.89
CA PHE A 96 -20.24 -4.28 1.62
C PHE A 96 -19.73 -2.88 1.94
N GLN A 97 -20.46 -1.84 1.52
CA GLN A 97 -20.13 -0.45 1.81
C GLN A 97 -20.16 -0.16 3.33
N ASP A 98 -21.17 -0.65 4.04
CA ASP A 98 -21.27 -0.49 5.51
C ASP A 98 -20.05 -1.11 6.21
N THR A 99 -19.67 -2.32 5.80
CA THR A 99 -18.47 -2.98 6.29
C THR A 99 -17.22 -2.14 6.00
N ALA A 100 -17.09 -1.61 4.79
CA ALA A 100 -15.94 -0.82 4.37
C ALA A 100 -15.83 0.48 5.19
N ASN A 101 -16.95 1.15 5.44
CA ASN A 101 -17.03 2.35 6.26
C ASN A 101 -16.60 2.06 7.70
N LEU A 102 -17.14 1.00 8.32
CA LEU A 102 -16.75 0.60 9.68
C LEU A 102 -15.26 0.26 9.78
N LEU A 103 -14.73 -0.50 8.82
CA LEU A 103 -13.30 -0.83 8.77
C LEU A 103 -12.43 0.41 8.60
N THR A 104 -12.88 1.39 7.82
CA THR A 104 -12.19 2.68 7.65
C THR A 104 -12.08 3.41 8.99
N VAL A 105 -13.18 3.55 9.73
CA VAL A 105 -13.20 4.18 11.08
C VAL A 105 -12.23 3.45 12.02
N VAL A 106 -12.32 2.12 12.09
CA VAL A 106 -11.48 1.28 12.96
C VAL A 106 -10.00 1.47 12.63
N GLN A 107 -9.64 1.44 11.34
CA GLN A 107 -8.25 1.58 10.89
C GLN A 107 -7.70 2.97 11.17
N THR A 108 -8.49 4.02 10.92
CA THR A 108 -8.08 5.40 11.21
C THR A 108 -7.87 5.62 12.70
N CYS A 109 -8.79 5.16 13.56
CA CYS A 109 -8.61 5.25 15.01
C CYS A 109 -7.32 4.57 15.46
N ARG A 110 -7.07 3.33 15.00
CA ARG A 110 -5.85 2.59 15.35
C ARG A 110 -4.58 3.28 14.88
N ARG A 111 -4.59 3.89 13.69
CA ARG A 111 -3.44 4.65 13.16
C ARG A 111 -3.16 5.92 13.98
N GLN A 112 -4.20 6.54 14.52
CA GLN A 112 -4.10 7.75 15.35
C GLN A 112 -3.89 7.45 16.85
N GLY A 113 -3.83 6.18 17.26
CA GLY A 113 -3.73 5.81 18.68
C GLY A 113 -5.02 6.03 19.48
N LEU A 114 -6.16 6.19 18.80
CA LEU A 114 -7.47 6.42 19.42
C LEU A 114 -8.16 5.11 19.79
N SER A 115 -8.92 5.14 20.89
CA SER A 115 -9.83 4.05 21.28
C SER A 115 -11.00 3.97 20.31
N VAL A 116 -11.09 2.86 19.57
CA VAL A 116 -12.19 2.57 18.64
C VAL A 116 -13.54 2.54 19.37
N ILE A 117 -13.58 1.94 20.56
CA ILE A 117 -14.82 1.80 21.33
C ILE A 117 -15.32 3.17 21.79
N THR A 118 -14.43 3.99 22.34
CA THR A 118 -14.75 5.35 22.78
C THR A 118 -15.20 6.22 21.61
N PHE A 119 -14.57 6.08 20.44
CA PHE A 119 -15.00 6.79 19.24
C PHE A 119 -16.44 6.43 18.84
N PHE A 120 -16.79 5.14 18.80
CA PHE A 120 -18.15 4.72 18.46
C PHE A 120 -19.16 5.14 19.52
N GLU A 121 -18.81 5.07 20.80
CA GLU A 121 -19.66 5.57 21.90
C GLU A 121 -20.00 7.06 21.70
N GLN A 122 -18.99 7.90 21.48
CA GLN A 122 -19.17 9.33 21.23
C GLN A 122 -20.01 9.60 19.97
N ALA A 123 -19.77 8.84 18.89
CA ALA A 123 -20.54 8.99 17.65
C ALA A 123 -22.01 8.63 17.84
N LEU A 124 -22.32 7.56 18.58
CA LEU A 124 -23.68 7.15 18.89
C LEU A 124 -24.38 8.15 19.82
N GLN A 125 -23.68 8.65 20.84
CA GLN A 125 -24.19 9.68 21.74
C GLN A 125 -24.54 10.96 20.98
N ALA A 126 -23.68 11.41 20.05
CA ALA A 126 -23.94 12.58 19.21
C ALA A 126 -25.12 12.38 18.25
N GLN A 127 -25.40 11.15 17.83
CA GLN A 127 -26.56 10.83 17.00
C GLN A 127 -27.88 10.92 17.77
N VAL A 128 -27.88 10.57 19.06
CA VAL A 128 -29.07 10.57 19.92
C VAL A 128 -29.31 11.94 20.55
N HIS A 129 -28.25 12.66 20.91
CA HIS A 129 -28.32 13.95 21.59
C HIS A 129 -27.87 15.08 20.67
N SER A 130 -28.83 15.87 20.17
CA SER A 130 -28.61 16.94 19.19
C SER A 130 -27.66 18.05 19.66
N SER A 131 -27.38 18.12 20.97
CA SER A 131 -26.48 19.09 21.59
C SER A 131 -25.01 18.63 21.64
N LEU A 132 -24.72 17.37 21.33
CA LEU A 132 -23.36 16.82 21.34
C LEU A 132 -22.74 16.85 19.94
N PHE A 133 -21.44 17.09 19.87
CA PHE A 133 -20.69 17.09 18.61
C PHE A 133 -20.20 15.69 18.27
N ALA A 134 -20.31 15.31 17.00
CA ALA A 134 -19.76 14.04 16.52
C ALA A 134 -18.22 14.06 16.60
N PRO A 135 -17.59 12.95 17.02
CA PRO A 135 -16.13 12.85 17.07
C PRO A 135 -15.55 12.90 15.64
N SER A 136 -14.41 13.57 15.49
CA SER A 136 -13.73 13.72 14.19
C SER A 136 -12.64 12.67 14.01
N LEU A 137 -12.51 12.15 12.79
CA LEU A 137 -11.36 11.34 12.36
C LEU A 137 -10.29 12.17 11.63
N ILE A 138 -10.55 13.46 11.42
CA ILE A 138 -9.58 14.39 10.83
C ILE A 138 -8.68 14.87 11.98
N PRO A 139 -7.36 14.63 11.91
CA PRO A 139 -6.43 15.14 12.91
C PRO A 139 -6.53 16.66 13.02
N GLN A 140 -6.52 17.19 14.24
CA GLN A 140 -6.39 18.63 14.45
C GLN A 140 -4.90 19.02 14.28
N PRO A 141 -4.62 20.20 13.70
CA PRO A 141 -3.26 20.68 13.43
C PRO A 141 -2.43 20.89 14.70
#